data_AF-A0A1J5DUL4-F1
#
_entry.id   AF-A0A1J5DUL4-F1
#
_cell.length_a   1.000
_cell.length_b   1.000
_cell.length_c   1.000
_cell.angle_alpha   90.00
_cell.angle_beta   90.00
_cell.angle_gamma   90.00
#
_symmetry.space_group_name_H-M   'P 1'
#
loop_
_entity.id
_entity.type
_entity.pdbx_description
1 polymer ?
#
loop_
_entity_poly.entity_id
_entity_poly.type
_entity_poly.pdbx_seq_one_letter_code
_entity_poly.pdbx_strand_id
1 'polypeptide(L)'
;MLLVLAGLLAGCGPAISDYVPPLQDNSPSARRVEVMDRVLKAADQLRALFQESTERFRFTDLRRSIGRAVEAFDPNSPAALTSAAALAYGAGRVDDGLALFELALEVENTPSLYSEHATLLVDAKAYAAARELAFDGLDRYPEDEALRVASDRAIDEDPVLLPPTPLRLTPSQADSIKALGGGSTVTFKLVVAGQNVAALKPDQDLGQSMYRSEIAFYRLCVLLRCSFRVPYNAPLEIEKGDFETLYSRVDSDKQSGYRSKFIHIKWHTGDDGATYLLATWKEWVPEFTGFPIEATSTWTSWVTAGSRSDLEEKVADWLPKLAEAAGPRGWTNNKARVGYAGEMTVRTLAQQISDVLSMDYLSNNWDRFSGDPELYGANCHMEPGGLVAIDNGAAFPPWDTSRVERRFKLTQRFSRRFVLALRRLDHDKTQERLFPGANTDELKRFEIFWGRRQSLLDRVDALIKEHGEDEILAF
;
A
#
# COMPACT_ATOMS: atom_id res chain seq x y z
N MET A 1 -19.98 12.65 -36.74
CA MET A 1 -20.98 11.57 -36.91
C MET A 1 -20.30 10.21 -36.71
N LEU A 2 -19.65 10.04 -35.55
CA LEU A 2 -18.98 8.83 -35.07
C LEU A 2 -18.86 8.99 -33.53
N LEU A 3 -20.02 9.33 -32.95
CA LEU A 3 -20.21 9.67 -31.53
C LEU A 3 -21.70 9.62 -31.19
N VAL A 4 -22.39 8.54 -31.59
CA VAL A 4 -23.74 8.16 -31.14
C VAL A 4 -23.91 6.65 -31.40
N LEU A 5 -23.54 5.80 -30.44
CA LEU A 5 -24.03 4.41 -30.27
C LEU A 5 -23.32 3.75 -29.07
N ALA A 6 -23.53 4.31 -27.88
CA ALA A 6 -23.27 3.62 -26.62
C ALA A 6 -24.43 3.95 -25.69
N GLY A 7 -25.42 3.06 -25.65
CA GLY A 7 -26.60 3.23 -24.84
C GLY A 7 -27.75 2.38 -25.35
N LEU A 8 -27.82 1.13 -24.88
CA LEU A 8 -29.04 0.38 -24.55
C LEU A 8 -28.66 -1.10 -24.33
N LEU A 9 -28.61 -1.52 -23.06
CA LEU A 9 -29.35 -2.67 -22.51
C LEU A 9 -28.98 -2.81 -21.03
N ALA A 10 -29.94 -2.46 -20.17
CA ALA A 10 -29.94 -2.78 -18.75
C ALA A 10 -30.83 -4.00 -18.52
N GLY A 11 -30.46 -4.82 -17.52
CA GLY A 11 -31.42 -5.64 -16.78
C GLY A 11 -31.21 -7.15 -16.85
N CYS A 12 -30.49 -7.68 -15.85
CA CYS A 12 -30.79 -8.87 -15.04
C CYS A 12 -29.47 -9.44 -14.50
N GLY A 13 -29.24 -9.33 -13.19
CA GLY A 13 -28.07 -9.93 -12.54
C GLY A 13 -28.20 -11.45 -12.42
N PRO A 14 -27.08 -12.21 -12.44
CA PRO A 14 -27.08 -13.61 -12.03
C PRO A 14 -26.55 -13.78 -10.61
N ALA A 15 -27.02 -14.86 -9.98
CA ALA A 15 -26.61 -15.34 -8.68
C ALA A 15 -25.17 -15.88 -8.68
N ILE A 16 -24.52 -15.82 -7.51
CA ILE A 16 -23.11 -16.18 -7.26
C ILE A 16 -22.96 -17.71 -7.07
N SER A 17 -23.34 -18.56 -8.03
CA SER A 17 -23.01 -20.00 -7.91
C SER A 17 -22.56 -20.76 -9.15
N ASP A 18 -22.49 -20.15 -10.33
CA ASP A 18 -22.16 -20.89 -11.56
C ASP A 18 -21.01 -20.24 -12.34
N TYR A 19 -19.76 -20.31 -11.87
CA TYR A 19 -18.56 -20.15 -12.71
C TYR A 19 -17.33 -20.79 -12.04
N VAL A 20 -17.07 -22.07 -12.32
CA VAL A 20 -15.69 -22.59 -12.31
C VAL A 20 -15.36 -22.90 -13.77
N PRO A 21 -14.73 -21.98 -14.51
CA PRO A 21 -14.19 -22.31 -15.81
C PRO A 21 -13.01 -23.29 -15.64
N PRO A 22 -12.68 -24.10 -16.66
CA PRO A 22 -11.48 -24.93 -16.64
C PRO A 22 -10.26 -24.04 -16.36
N LEU A 23 -9.26 -24.60 -15.65
CA LEU A 23 -7.98 -23.93 -15.37
C LEU A 23 -7.37 -23.42 -16.68
N GLN A 24 -7.63 -22.15 -16.99
CA GLN A 24 -6.92 -21.41 -18.02
C GLN A 24 -5.51 -21.19 -17.48
N ASP A 25 -4.52 -21.45 -18.34
CA ASP A 25 -3.15 -21.05 -18.10
C ASP A 25 -3.13 -19.52 -17.92
N ASN A 26 -3.03 -19.10 -16.66
CA ASN A 26 -2.99 -17.70 -16.25
C ASN A 26 -1.55 -17.17 -16.19
N SER A 27 -0.59 -17.88 -16.79
CA SER A 27 0.77 -17.37 -16.90
C SER A 27 0.75 -16.01 -17.62
N PRO A 28 1.62 -15.07 -17.21
CA PRO A 28 1.78 -13.79 -17.90
C PRO A 28 1.98 -13.95 -19.42
N SER A 29 2.69 -15.02 -19.83
CA SER A 29 2.89 -15.40 -21.23
C SER A 29 1.60 -15.76 -21.97
N ALA A 30 0.69 -16.52 -21.36
CA ALA A 30 -0.57 -16.91 -21.98
C ALA A 30 -1.53 -15.72 -22.14
N ARG A 31 -1.63 -14.86 -21.10
CA ARG A 31 -2.41 -13.61 -21.17
C ARG A 31 -1.87 -12.66 -22.23
N ARG A 32 -0.55 -12.55 -22.36
CA ARG A 32 0.12 -11.73 -23.37
C ARG A 32 -0.23 -12.12 -24.80
N VAL A 33 -0.24 -13.42 -25.11
CA VAL A 33 -0.63 -13.94 -26.43
C VAL A 33 -2.09 -13.60 -26.74
N GLU A 34 -2.97 -13.74 -25.73
CA GLU A 34 -4.39 -13.42 -25.88
C GLU A 34 -4.64 -11.93 -26.12
N VAL A 35 -3.99 -11.03 -25.36
CA VAL A 35 -4.12 -9.58 -25.53
C VAL A 35 -3.62 -9.17 -26.92
N MET A 36 -2.48 -9.69 -27.37
CA MET A 36 -1.93 -9.39 -28.69
C MET A 36 -2.84 -9.88 -29.82
N ASP A 37 -3.40 -11.09 -29.71
CA ASP A 37 -4.37 -11.61 -30.68
C ASP A 37 -5.64 -10.73 -30.77
N ARG A 38 -6.14 -10.24 -29.63
CA ARG A 38 -7.27 -9.29 -29.61
C ARG A 38 -6.92 -7.96 -30.28
N VAL A 39 -5.72 -7.41 -30.04
CA VAL A 39 -5.26 -6.17 -30.67
C VAL A 39 -5.11 -6.34 -32.18
N LEU A 40 -4.50 -7.44 -32.63
CA LEU A 40 -4.34 -7.74 -34.05
C LEU A 40 -5.71 -7.91 -34.74
N LYS A 41 -6.64 -8.63 -34.12
CA LYS A 41 -8.02 -8.77 -34.62
C LYS A 41 -8.75 -7.43 -34.69
N ALA A 42 -8.61 -6.58 -33.68
CA ALA A 42 -9.21 -5.25 -33.68
C ALA A 42 -8.60 -4.35 -34.78
N ALA A 43 -7.28 -4.44 -34.99
CA ALA A 43 -6.60 -3.73 -36.08
C ALA A 43 -7.07 -4.21 -37.46
N ASP A 44 -7.26 -5.51 -37.65
CA ASP A 44 -7.80 -6.08 -38.90
C ASP A 44 -9.27 -5.69 -39.13
N GLN A 45 -10.09 -5.69 -38.08
CA GLN A 45 -11.48 -5.21 -38.15
C GLN A 45 -11.57 -3.72 -38.48
N LEU A 46 -10.73 -2.88 -37.87
CA LEU A 46 -10.61 -1.46 -38.22
C LEU A 46 -10.18 -1.29 -39.67
N ARG A 47 -9.20 -2.08 -40.14
CA ARG A 47 -8.75 -2.07 -41.53
C ARG A 47 -9.89 -2.44 -42.49
N ALA A 48 -10.70 -3.45 -42.16
CA ALA A 48 -11.86 -3.87 -42.96
C ALA A 48 -12.99 -2.83 -42.98
N LEU A 49 -13.39 -2.30 -41.81
CA LEU A 49 -14.41 -1.24 -41.72
C LEU A 49 -13.97 0.04 -42.44
N PHE A 50 -12.67 0.33 -42.43
CA PHE A 50 -12.11 1.45 -43.17
C PHE A 50 -12.19 1.21 -44.68
N GLN A 51 -11.84 0.01 -45.15
CA GLN A 51 -12.01 -0.38 -46.56
C GLN A 51 -13.49 -0.26 -47.00
N GLU A 52 -14.44 -0.68 -46.15
CA GLU A 52 -15.88 -0.63 -46.48
C GLU A 52 -16.45 0.80 -46.45
N SER A 53 -16.08 1.63 -45.48
CA SER A 53 -16.55 3.03 -45.40
C SER A 53 -15.97 3.93 -46.49
N THR A 54 -14.77 3.62 -46.98
CA THR A 54 -14.07 4.38 -48.04
C THR A 54 -14.60 4.12 -49.45
N GLU A 55 -15.40 3.07 -49.67
CA GLU A 55 -16.15 2.91 -50.92
C GLU A 55 -17.31 3.91 -51.05
N ARG A 56 -17.78 4.50 -49.93
CA ARG A 56 -18.95 5.40 -49.91
C ARG A 56 -18.64 6.90 -50.00
N PHE A 57 -17.40 7.38 -49.80
CA PHE A 57 -17.08 8.81 -49.79
C PHE A 57 -15.91 9.21 -50.72
N ARG A 58 -16.14 10.21 -51.59
CA ARG A 58 -15.14 10.76 -52.52
C ARG A 58 -14.24 11.81 -51.85
N PHE A 59 -13.18 11.36 -51.17
CA PHE A 59 -12.04 12.22 -50.81
C PHE A 59 -10.73 11.53 -51.24
N THR A 60 -10.32 11.75 -52.49
CA THR A 60 -9.17 11.07 -53.11
C THR A 60 -7.84 11.39 -52.42
N ASP A 61 -7.67 12.60 -51.89
CA ASP A 61 -6.45 13.01 -51.18
C ASP A 61 -6.41 12.49 -49.74
N LEU A 62 -7.56 12.48 -49.05
CA LEU A 62 -7.69 11.85 -47.73
C LEU A 62 -7.43 10.34 -47.82
N ARG A 63 -7.91 9.68 -48.89
CA ARG A 63 -7.67 8.26 -49.18
C ARG A 63 -6.18 7.95 -49.36
N ARG A 64 -5.43 8.78 -50.09
CA ARG A 64 -3.99 8.58 -50.31
C ARG A 64 -3.18 8.84 -49.03
N SER A 65 -3.61 9.79 -48.21
CA SER A 65 -2.96 10.09 -46.93
C SER A 65 -3.23 9.01 -45.88
N ILE A 66 -4.48 8.54 -45.76
CA ILE A 66 -4.83 7.47 -44.81
C ILE A 66 -4.31 6.11 -45.26
N GLY A 67 -4.34 5.79 -46.56
CA GLY A 67 -3.75 4.55 -47.08
C GLY A 67 -2.26 4.43 -46.76
N ARG A 68 -1.50 5.51 -46.95
CA ARG A 68 -0.08 5.56 -46.55
C ARG A 68 0.10 5.47 -45.04
N ALA A 69 -0.79 6.05 -44.24
CA ALA A 69 -0.75 5.96 -42.79
C ALA A 69 -1.02 4.53 -42.28
N VAL A 70 -1.95 3.81 -42.91
CA VAL A 70 -2.28 2.40 -42.56
C VAL A 70 -1.19 1.44 -43.03
N GLU A 71 -0.55 1.70 -44.17
CA GLU A 71 0.60 0.90 -44.65
C GLU A 71 1.86 1.13 -43.81
N ALA A 72 2.04 2.32 -43.25
CA ALA A 72 3.15 2.67 -42.35
C ALA A 72 2.88 2.35 -40.87
N PHE A 73 1.66 1.90 -40.53
CA PHE A 73 1.30 1.57 -39.15
C PHE A 73 1.96 0.26 -38.73
N ASP A 74 2.97 0.37 -37.87
CA ASP A 74 3.52 -0.78 -37.16
C ASP A 74 2.73 -0.99 -35.85
N PRO A 75 1.92 -2.06 -35.74
CA PRO A 75 1.15 -2.36 -34.54
C PRO A 75 2.03 -2.63 -33.31
N ASN A 76 3.32 -2.93 -33.52
CA ASN A 76 4.28 -3.17 -32.45
C ASN A 76 5.12 -1.93 -32.12
N SER A 77 4.89 -0.80 -32.79
CA SER A 77 5.58 0.43 -32.42
C SER A 77 5.17 0.89 -31.00
N PRO A 78 6.06 1.51 -30.22
CA PRO A 78 5.72 2.00 -28.89
C PRO A 78 4.51 2.95 -28.91
N ALA A 79 4.40 3.80 -29.93
CA ALA A 79 3.27 4.70 -30.10
C ALA A 79 1.93 3.97 -30.32
N ALA A 80 1.93 2.89 -31.12
CA ALA A 80 0.74 2.06 -31.34
C ALA A 80 0.32 1.33 -30.07
N LEU A 81 1.28 0.73 -29.36
CA LEU A 81 1.06 0.01 -28.11
C LEU A 81 0.58 0.94 -27.00
N THR A 82 1.17 2.13 -26.85
CA THR A 82 0.70 3.16 -25.90
C THR A 82 -0.71 3.64 -26.23
N SER A 83 -1.02 3.85 -27.51
CA SER A 83 -2.39 4.23 -27.93
C SER A 83 -3.40 3.13 -27.61
N ALA A 84 -3.04 1.86 -27.84
CA ALA A 84 -3.88 0.72 -27.50
C ALA A 84 -4.07 0.58 -25.98
N ALA A 85 -3.01 0.81 -25.19
CA ALA A 85 -3.08 0.81 -23.73
C ALA A 85 -4.02 1.91 -23.21
N ALA A 86 -3.92 3.13 -23.73
CA ALA A 86 -4.82 4.23 -23.41
C ALA A 86 -6.29 3.87 -23.66
N LEU A 87 -6.59 3.22 -24.78
CA LEU A 87 -7.94 2.71 -25.09
C LEU A 87 -8.39 1.61 -24.12
N ALA A 88 -7.49 0.72 -23.70
CA ALA A 88 -7.79 -0.31 -22.71
C ALA A 88 -8.11 0.31 -21.34
N TYR A 89 -7.28 1.25 -20.87
CA TYR A 89 -7.51 1.98 -19.63
C TYR A 89 -8.83 2.76 -19.64
N GLY A 90 -9.13 3.49 -20.72
CA GLY A 90 -10.40 4.20 -20.89
C GLY A 90 -11.63 3.28 -20.90
N ALA A 91 -11.45 2.01 -21.23
CA ALA A 91 -12.49 0.97 -21.15
C ALA A 91 -12.52 0.25 -19.79
N GLY A 92 -11.74 0.68 -18.80
CA GLY A 92 -11.62 0.03 -17.49
C GLY A 92 -10.84 -1.30 -17.50
N ARG A 93 -10.17 -1.63 -18.60
CA ARG A 93 -9.37 -2.86 -18.75
C ARG A 93 -7.92 -2.59 -18.36
N VAL A 94 -7.69 -2.39 -17.06
CA VAL A 94 -6.38 -2.02 -16.52
C VAL A 94 -5.31 -3.06 -16.84
N ASP A 95 -5.60 -4.34 -16.65
CA ASP A 95 -4.64 -5.42 -16.92
C ASP A 95 -4.24 -5.51 -18.40
N ASP A 96 -5.20 -5.35 -19.32
CA ASP A 96 -4.92 -5.32 -20.76
C ASP A 96 -4.01 -4.13 -21.11
N GLY A 97 -4.26 -2.96 -20.51
CA GLY A 97 -3.45 -1.77 -20.71
C GLY A 97 -2.03 -1.93 -20.17
N LEU A 98 -1.87 -2.52 -18.98
CA LEU A 98 -0.55 -2.81 -18.40
C LEU A 98 0.23 -3.83 -19.25
N ALA A 99 -0.43 -4.88 -19.75
CA ALA A 99 0.22 -5.84 -20.65
C ALA A 99 0.71 -5.18 -21.95
N LEU A 100 -0.06 -4.23 -22.50
CA LEU A 100 0.34 -3.46 -23.69
C LEU A 100 1.47 -2.48 -23.40
N PHE A 101 1.52 -1.92 -22.20
CA PHE A 101 2.64 -1.12 -21.74
C PHE A 101 3.93 -1.94 -21.62
N GLU A 102 3.87 -3.11 -21.01
CA GLU A 102 5.02 -4.02 -20.90
C GLU A 102 5.60 -4.34 -22.27
N LEU A 103 4.72 -4.60 -23.26
CA LEU A 103 5.12 -4.77 -24.65
C LEU A 103 5.82 -3.53 -25.23
N ALA A 104 5.33 -2.33 -24.91
CA ALA A 104 5.94 -1.08 -25.36
C ALA A 104 7.35 -0.92 -24.76
N LEU A 105 7.53 -1.26 -23.47
CA LEU A 105 8.82 -1.22 -22.78
C LEU A 105 9.87 -2.16 -23.37
N GLU A 106 9.45 -3.31 -23.90
CA GLU A 106 10.37 -4.24 -24.57
C GLU A 106 10.91 -3.68 -25.89
N VAL A 107 10.12 -2.84 -26.56
CA VAL A 107 10.51 -2.18 -27.80
C VAL A 107 11.36 -0.94 -27.52
N GLU A 108 10.92 -0.12 -26.57
CA GLU A 108 11.61 1.09 -26.17
C GLU A 108 11.43 1.33 -24.66
N ASN A 109 12.53 1.52 -23.93
CA ASN A 109 12.50 1.76 -22.49
C ASN A 109 12.96 3.20 -22.22
N THR A 110 11.99 4.12 -22.11
CA THR A 110 12.22 5.56 -21.96
C THR A 110 11.38 6.16 -20.83
N PRO A 111 11.84 7.24 -20.18
CA PRO A 111 11.07 7.89 -19.12
C PRO A 111 9.71 8.45 -19.58
N SER A 112 9.59 8.86 -20.84
CA SER A 112 8.33 9.33 -21.43
C SER A 112 7.26 8.24 -21.41
N LEU A 113 7.61 6.98 -21.71
CA LEU A 113 6.66 5.88 -21.67
C LEU A 113 6.13 5.62 -20.26
N TYR A 114 6.99 5.62 -19.24
CA TYR A 114 6.53 5.48 -17.85
C TYR A 114 5.62 6.64 -17.43
N SER A 115 6.00 7.89 -17.73
CA SER A 115 5.22 9.07 -17.28
C SER A 115 3.88 9.21 -18.00
N GLU A 116 3.83 8.89 -19.30
CA GLU A 116 2.58 8.82 -20.08
C GLU A 116 1.65 7.74 -19.55
N HIS A 117 2.15 6.52 -19.32
CA HIS A 117 1.31 5.43 -18.84
C HIS A 117 0.87 5.60 -17.39
N ALA A 118 1.74 6.12 -16.51
CA ALA A 118 1.34 6.47 -15.16
C ALA A 118 0.21 7.51 -15.17
N THR A 119 0.31 8.52 -16.05
CA THR A 119 -0.76 9.51 -16.24
C THR A 119 -2.07 8.88 -16.72
N LEU A 120 -2.01 7.99 -17.71
CA LEU A 120 -3.21 7.28 -18.20
C LEU A 120 -3.87 6.43 -17.12
N LEU A 121 -3.06 5.79 -16.26
CA LEU A 121 -3.56 5.03 -15.11
C LEU A 121 -4.22 5.94 -14.07
N VAL A 122 -3.68 7.13 -13.79
CA VAL A 122 -4.33 8.14 -12.94
C VAL A 122 -5.68 8.55 -13.53
N ASP A 123 -5.74 8.87 -14.82
CA ASP A 123 -6.97 9.27 -15.50
C ASP A 123 -8.02 8.14 -15.50
N ALA A 124 -7.57 6.88 -15.54
CA ALA A 124 -8.40 5.69 -15.38
C ALA A 124 -8.71 5.32 -13.92
N LYS A 125 -8.28 6.15 -12.95
CA LYS A 125 -8.46 5.94 -11.50
C LYS A 125 -7.79 4.68 -10.95
N ALA A 126 -6.79 4.16 -11.65
CA ALA A 126 -5.96 3.03 -11.25
C ALA A 126 -4.72 3.51 -10.47
N TYR A 127 -4.94 4.29 -9.41
CA TYR A 127 -3.89 5.04 -8.72
C TYR A 127 -2.75 4.19 -8.14
N ALA A 128 -3.04 3.02 -7.58
CA ALA A 128 -2.02 2.13 -7.03
C ALA A 128 -1.06 1.63 -8.12
N ALA A 129 -1.60 1.22 -9.28
CA ALA A 129 -0.80 0.83 -10.44
C ALA A 129 -0.01 2.03 -10.99
N ALA A 130 -0.64 3.21 -11.06
CA ALA A 130 0.03 4.44 -11.50
C ALA A 130 1.25 4.78 -10.63
N ARG A 131 1.13 4.66 -9.30
CA ARG A 131 2.23 4.90 -8.36
C ARG A 131 3.36 3.92 -8.53
N GLU A 132 3.07 2.63 -8.50
CA GLU A 132 4.13 1.62 -8.66
C GLU A 132 4.85 1.80 -9.98
N LEU A 133 4.11 2.09 -11.06
CA LEU A 133 4.71 2.35 -12.36
C LEU A 133 5.59 3.60 -12.36
N ALA A 134 5.13 4.71 -11.79
CA ALA A 134 5.91 5.95 -11.72
C ALA A 134 7.16 5.78 -10.83
N PHE A 135 7.05 5.06 -9.72
CA PHE A 135 8.18 4.74 -8.86
C PHE A 135 9.22 3.86 -9.55
N ASP A 136 8.78 2.85 -10.28
CA ASP A 136 9.64 2.00 -11.10
C ASP A 136 10.35 2.79 -12.21
N GLY A 137 9.66 3.77 -12.82
CA GLY A 137 10.26 4.71 -13.74
C GLY A 137 11.34 5.56 -13.06
N LEU A 138 11.04 6.14 -11.89
CA LEU A 138 11.99 6.97 -11.13
C LEU A 138 13.19 6.18 -10.58
N ASP A 139 13.06 4.87 -10.34
CA ASP A 139 14.18 3.99 -9.99
C ASP A 139 15.20 3.87 -11.13
N ARG A 140 14.75 3.99 -12.37
CA ARG A 140 15.58 3.93 -13.58
C ARG A 140 16.02 5.32 -14.05
N TYR A 141 15.16 6.32 -13.90
CA TYR A 141 15.33 7.69 -14.39
C TYR A 141 15.07 8.71 -13.26
N PRO A 142 15.95 8.78 -12.23
CA PRO A 142 15.67 9.53 -11.00
C PRO A 142 15.54 11.06 -11.18
N GLU A 143 16.14 11.60 -12.25
CA GLU A 143 16.17 13.04 -12.54
C GLU A 143 15.07 13.47 -13.53
N ASP A 144 14.21 12.55 -13.99
CA ASP A 144 13.17 12.88 -14.97
C ASP A 144 11.98 13.61 -14.33
N GLU A 145 11.78 14.86 -14.72
CA GLU A 145 10.75 15.72 -14.14
C GLU A 145 9.33 15.27 -14.51
N ALA A 146 9.11 14.76 -15.72
CA ALA A 146 7.78 14.29 -16.14
C ALA A 146 7.34 13.09 -15.30
N LEU A 147 8.28 12.19 -14.95
CA LEU A 147 8.05 11.10 -14.03
C LEU A 147 7.78 11.55 -12.60
N ARG A 148 8.48 12.58 -12.11
CA ARG A 148 8.19 13.16 -10.79
C ARG A 148 6.78 13.73 -10.74
N VAL A 149 6.38 14.49 -11.76
CA VAL A 149 5.02 15.03 -11.89
C VAL A 149 3.99 13.92 -11.94
N ALA A 150 4.21 12.87 -12.73
CA ALA A 150 3.29 11.73 -12.82
C ALA A 150 3.19 10.97 -11.49
N SER A 151 4.31 10.76 -10.81
CA SER A 151 4.36 10.14 -9.48
C SER A 151 3.60 10.97 -8.45
N ASP A 152 3.77 12.29 -8.45
CA ASP A 152 3.08 13.18 -7.52
C ASP A 152 1.57 13.16 -7.78
N ARG A 153 1.12 13.25 -9.03
CA ARG A 153 -0.30 13.10 -9.38
C ARG A 153 -0.88 11.77 -8.92
N ALA A 154 -0.16 10.67 -9.10
CA ALA A 154 -0.60 9.33 -8.69
C ALA A 154 -0.75 9.17 -7.16
N ILE A 155 -0.10 10.02 -6.38
CA ILE A 155 -0.26 10.09 -4.92
C ILE A 155 -1.37 11.08 -4.55
N ASP A 156 -1.30 12.29 -5.10
CA ASP A 156 -2.13 13.43 -4.68
C ASP A 156 -3.59 13.28 -5.12
N GLU A 157 -3.84 12.57 -6.23
CA GLU A 157 -5.18 12.28 -6.72
C GLU A 157 -5.75 10.94 -6.19
N ASP A 158 -4.99 10.14 -5.43
CA ASP A 158 -5.50 8.86 -4.91
C ASP A 158 -6.41 9.07 -3.68
N PRO A 159 -7.74 8.86 -3.81
CA PRO A 159 -8.66 9.01 -2.69
C PRO A 159 -8.46 7.96 -1.59
N VAL A 160 -7.76 6.85 -1.86
CA VAL A 160 -7.38 5.86 -0.85
C VAL A 160 -6.32 6.43 0.07
N LEU A 161 -5.33 7.15 -0.47
CA LEU A 161 -4.28 7.78 0.32
C LEU A 161 -4.75 9.10 0.94
N LEU A 162 -5.29 10.00 0.12
CA LEU A 162 -5.70 11.35 0.49
C LEU A 162 -7.19 11.54 0.18
N PRO A 163 -8.09 10.93 0.98
CA PRO A 163 -9.51 11.13 0.79
C PRO A 163 -9.86 12.62 0.99
N PRO A 164 -10.67 13.23 0.11
CA PRO A 164 -11.02 14.65 0.20
C PRO A 164 -11.85 14.96 1.46
N THR A 165 -12.57 13.96 1.97
CA THR A 165 -13.31 14.02 3.22
C THR A 165 -13.13 12.72 4.00
N PRO A 166 -13.16 12.74 5.35
CA PRO A 166 -13.23 11.53 6.15
C PRO A 166 -14.36 10.60 5.71
N LEU A 167 -14.17 9.30 5.87
CA LEU A 167 -15.26 8.34 5.75
C LEU A 167 -16.31 8.67 6.81
N ARG A 168 -17.60 8.61 6.46
CA ARG A 168 -18.70 8.79 7.41
C ARG A 168 -19.41 7.47 7.64
N LEU A 169 -19.56 7.07 8.90
CA LEU A 169 -20.29 5.87 9.28
C LEU A 169 -21.63 6.23 9.90
N THR A 170 -22.69 5.64 9.35
CA THR A 170 -24.06 5.77 9.83
C THR A 170 -24.64 4.41 10.21
N PRO A 171 -25.75 4.35 10.99
CA PRO A 171 -26.31 3.10 11.47
C PRO A 171 -26.89 2.19 10.37
N SER A 172 -27.10 2.69 9.16
CA SER A 172 -27.58 1.90 8.01
C SER A 172 -26.46 1.14 7.30
N GLN A 173 -25.20 1.53 7.51
CA GLN A 173 -24.04 0.95 6.81
C GLN A 173 -23.35 -0.17 7.59
N ALA A 174 -23.71 -0.36 8.86
CA ALA A 174 -23.09 -1.36 9.73
C ALA A 174 -24.08 -2.00 10.68
N ASP A 175 -23.76 -3.21 11.14
CA ASP A 175 -24.57 -3.93 12.10
C ASP A 175 -24.31 -3.42 13.50
N SER A 176 -23.04 -3.25 13.90
CA SER A 176 -22.67 -2.81 15.25
C SER A 176 -21.23 -2.34 15.37
N ILE A 177 -20.97 -1.60 16.45
CA ILE A 177 -19.62 -1.33 16.96
C ILE A 177 -19.44 -2.14 18.24
N LYS A 178 -18.41 -3.00 18.30
CA LYS A 178 -18.10 -3.85 19.45
C LYS A 178 -16.81 -3.42 20.13
N ALA A 179 -16.72 -3.58 21.45
CA ALA A 179 -15.45 -3.47 22.16
C ALA A 179 -14.46 -4.53 21.64
N LEU A 180 -13.28 -4.08 21.19
CA LEU A 180 -12.19 -5.01 20.84
C LEU A 180 -11.54 -5.50 22.15
N GLY A 181 -11.09 -4.55 22.97
CA GLY A 181 -10.36 -4.82 24.22
C GLY A 181 -8.92 -5.29 23.98
N GLY A 182 -8.24 -5.72 25.05
CA GLY A 182 -6.90 -6.34 24.96
C GLY A 182 -5.70 -5.40 25.07
N GLY A 183 -5.91 -4.08 25.03
CA GLY A 183 -4.85 -3.07 25.16
C GLY A 183 -5.14 -1.98 26.20
N SER A 184 -4.12 -1.14 26.44
CA SER A 184 -4.23 0.04 27.31
C SER A 184 -5.16 1.12 26.73
N THR A 185 -5.30 1.18 25.41
CA THR A 185 -6.08 2.20 24.68
C THR A 185 -7.54 1.83 24.46
N VAL A 186 -8.32 2.80 24.00
CA VAL A 186 -9.69 2.59 23.50
C VAL A 186 -9.62 2.09 22.06
N THR A 187 -10.25 0.97 21.77
CA THR A 187 -10.34 0.41 20.41
C THR A 187 -11.61 -0.40 20.25
N PHE A 188 -12.25 -0.23 19.10
CA PHE A 188 -13.46 -0.95 18.73
C PHE A 188 -13.23 -1.83 17.51
N LYS A 189 -14.18 -2.71 17.23
CA LYS A 189 -14.31 -3.37 15.94
C LYS A 189 -15.65 -3.05 15.30
N LEU A 190 -15.66 -2.81 14.00
CA LEU A 190 -16.86 -2.58 13.21
C LEU A 190 -17.34 -3.92 12.63
N VAL A 191 -18.64 -4.17 12.74
CA VAL A 191 -19.28 -5.35 12.18
C VAL A 191 -20.23 -4.94 11.07
N VAL A 192 -20.09 -5.54 9.89
CA VAL A 192 -20.96 -5.36 8.72
C VAL A 192 -21.29 -6.75 8.17
N ALA A 193 -22.57 -7.00 7.89
CA ALA A 193 -23.05 -8.31 7.43
C ALA A 193 -22.56 -9.51 8.27
N GLY A 194 -22.49 -9.34 9.60
CA GLY A 194 -22.03 -10.33 10.57
C GLY A 194 -20.51 -10.51 10.65
N GLN A 195 -19.73 -9.82 9.84
CA GLN A 195 -18.27 -9.97 9.77
C GLN A 195 -17.56 -8.76 10.38
N ASN A 196 -16.42 -9.00 11.05
CA ASN A 196 -15.56 -7.88 11.44
C ASN A 196 -14.91 -7.35 10.16
N VAL A 197 -15.21 -6.11 9.83
CA VAL A 197 -14.58 -5.45 8.68
C VAL A 197 -13.49 -4.51 9.14
N ALA A 198 -13.60 -3.93 10.35
CA ALA A 198 -12.66 -2.92 10.85
C ALA A 198 -12.20 -3.06 12.28
N ALA A 199 -11.01 -2.54 12.55
CA ALA A 199 -10.69 -1.95 13.85
C ALA A 199 -10.87 -0.42 13.78
N LEU A 200 -11.53 0.16 14.80
CA LEU A 200 -11.70 1.60 14.94
C LEU A 200 -10.87 2.11 16.11
N LYS A 201 -9.95 3.04 15.86
CA LYS A 201 -9.12 3.66 16.89
C LYS A 201 -9.49 5.14 17.01
N PRO A 202 -10.27 5.53 18.05
CA PRO A 202 -10.71 6.89 18.21
C PRO A 202 -9.58 7.82 18.64
N ASP A 203 -9.78 9.12 18.39
CA ASP A 203 -9.08 10.16 19.11
C ASP A 203 -9.36 10.06 20.61
N GLN A 204 -8.29 10.13 21.40
CA GLN A 204 -8.33 9.85 22.83
C GLN A 204 -7.23 10.60 23.58
N ASP A 205 -7.33 10.64 24.91
CA ASP A 205 -6.38 11.33 25.80
C ASP A 205 -5.29 10.43 26.40
N LEU A 206 -5.28 9.14 26.06
CA LEU A 206 -4.38 8.15 26.66
C LEU A 206 -2.90 8.25 26.24
N GLY A 207 -2.50 9.26 25.46
CA GLY A 207 -1.10 9.64 25.16
C GLY A 207 -0.22 8.61 24.42
N GLN A 208 -0.64 7.34 24.39
CA GLN A 208 0.07 6.19 23.83
C GLN A 208 -0.33 5.91 22.38
N SER A 209 -1.49 6.40 21.94
CA SER A 209 -2.02 6.16 20.60
C SER A 209 -2.68 7.41 20.05
N MET A 210 -2.30 7.80 18.84
CA MET A 210 -2.97 8.84 18.06
C MET A 210 -3.56 8.22 16.80
N TYR A 211 -4.85 8.44 16.54
CA TYR A 211 -5.50 7.87 15.36
C TYR A 211 -4.82 8.35 14.06
N ARG A 212 -4.48 9.64 13.98
CA ARG A 212 -3.75 10.22 12.84
C ARG A 212 -2.37 9.60 12.63
N SER A 213 -1.72 9.08 13.66
CA SER A 213 -0.45 8.35 13.51
C SER A 213 -0.62 7.03 12.77
N GLU A 214 -1.72 6.30 12.99
CA GLU A 214 -1.99 5.06 12.24
C GLU A 214 -2.15 5.35 10.73
N ILE A 215 -2.86 6.44 10.40
CA ILE A 215 -3.07 6.89 9.02
C ILE A 215 -1.75 7.37 8.39
N ALA A 216 -1.02 8.24 9.10
CA ALA A 216 0.26 8.75 8.63
C ALA A 216 1.28 7.63 8.44
N PHE A 217 1.31 6.63 9.32
CA PHE A 217 2.22 5.47 9.18
C PHE A 217 1.89 4.64 7.94
N TYR A 218 0.61 4.37 7.68
CA TYR A 218 0.17 3.70 6.44
C TYR A 218 0.59 4.49 5.20
N ARG A 219 0.30 5.80 5.16
CA ARG A 219 0.67 6.65 4.03
C ARG A 219 2.18 6.68 3.80
N LEU A 220 2.96 6.88 4.87
CA LEU A 220 4.41 6.85 4.80
C LEU A 220 4.92 5.52 4.23
N CYS A 221 4.30 4.41 4.61
CA CYS A 221 4.69 3.10 4.12
C CYS A 221 4.44 2.92 2.62
N VAL A 222 3.34 3.49 2.10
CA VAL A 222 3.08 3.55 0.65
C VAL A 222 4.09 4.46 -0.06
N LEU A 223 4.38 5.64 0.50
CA LEU A 223 5.37 6.58 -0.07
C LEU A 223 6.78 5.97 -0.12
N LEU A 224 7.13 5.13 0.85
CA LEU A 224 8.45 4.50 0.96
C LEU A 224 8.52 3.09 0.38
N ARG A 225 7.41 2.59 -0.21
CA ARG A 225 7.32 1.27 -0.86
C ARG A 225 7.79 0.14 0.06
N CYS A 226 7.29 0.12 1.30
CA CYS A 226 7.64 -0.92 2.27
C CYS A 226 7.55 -2.33 1.67
N SER A 227 8.50 -3.19 2.00
CA SER A 227 8.42 -4.62 1.67
C SER A 227 7.51 -5.46 2.61
N PHE A 228 6.98 -4.85 3.67
CA PHE A 228 6.04 -5.45 4.62
C PHE A 228 4.65 -4.79 4.52
N ARG A 229 3.62 -5.46 5.03
CA ARG A 229 2.25 -4.93 4.98
C ARG A 229 1.95 -4.01 6.16
N VAL A 230 1.40 -2.85 5.86
CA VAL A 230 0.57 -2.07 6.80
C VAL A 230 -0.86 -2.15 6.29
N PRO A 231 -1.82 -2.65 7.09
CA PRO A 231 -3.22 -2.70 6.67
C PRO A 231 -3.73 -1.32 6.29
N TYR A 232 -4.72 -1.24 5.42
CA TYR A 232 -5.27 0.05 5.01
C TYR A 232 -5.78 0.86 6.21
N ASN A 233 -5.44 2.15 6.28
CA ASN A 233 -5.91 3.07 7.33
C ASN A 233 -6.48 4.34 6.70
N ALA A 234 -7.69 4.72 7.13
CA ALA A 234 -8.40 5.90 6.65
C ALA A 234 -8.94 6.76 7.79
N PRO A 235 -9.08 8.09 7.59
CA PRO A 235 -9.82 8.94 8.50
C PRO A 235 -11.31 8.55 8.51
N LEU A 236 -11.87 8.46 9.72
CA LEU A 236 -13.27 8.13 9.96
C LEU A 236 -13.89 9.17 10.89
N GLU A 237 -15.10 9.56 10.53
CA GLU A 237 -15.98 10.39 11.34
C GLU A 237 -17.27 9.62 11.65
N ILE A 238 -17.71 9.65 12.90
CA ILE A 238 -18.96 9.06 13.36
C ILE A 238 -19.69 10.09 14.21
N GLU A 239 -20.93 10.43 13.87
CA GLU A 239 -21.73 11.28 14.74
C GLU A 239 -21.99 10.57 16.08
N LYS A 240 -22.01 11.31 17.19
CA LYS A 240 -22.17 10.75 18.54
C LYS A 240 -23.43 9.89 18.66
N GLY A 241 -24.56 10.35 18.14
CA GLY A 241 -25.82 9.59 18.16
C GLY A 241 -25.72 8.28 17.36
N ASP A 242 -25.02 8.30 16.23
CA ASP A 242 -24.78 7.12 15.39
C ASP A 242 -23.87 6.12 16.08
N PHE A 243 -22.79 6.60 16.71
CA PHE A 243 -21.90 5.76 17.52
C PHE A 243 -22.65 5.09 18.68
N GLU A 244 -23.43 5.85 19.45
CA GLU A 244 -24.22 5.31 20.57
C GLU A 244 -25.27 4.29 20.10
N THR A 245 -25.91 4.56 18.96
CA THR A 245 -26.84 3.63 18.30
C THR A 245 -26.14 2.34 17.92
N LEU A 246 -25.02 2.41 17.20
CA LEU A 246 -24.28 1.22 16.75
C LEU A 246 -23.66 0.43 17.91
N TYR A 247 -23.20 1.11 18.96
CA TYR A 247 -22.59 0.49 20.14
C TYR A 247 -23.62 -0.19 21.04
N SER A 248 -24.86 0.31 21.09
CA SER A 248 -25.96 -0.24 21.90
C SER A 248 -26.63 -1.48 21.31
N ARG A 249 -26.40 -1.79 20.03
CA ARG A 249 -26.92 -3.01 19.36
C ARG A 249 -26.31 -4.32 19.89
N VAL A 250 -25.34 -4.24 20.79
CA VAL A 250 -24.64 -5.38 21.35
C VAL A 250 -24.88 -5.40 22.85
N ASP A 251 -25.65 -6.38 23.30
CA ASP A 251 -25.93 -6.58 24.72
C ASP A 251 -25.02 -7.67 25.29
N SER A 252 -24.01 -7.26 26.07
CA SER A 252 -23.12 -8.18 26.79
C SER A 252 -22.39 -7.46 27.93
N ASP A 253 -22.02 -8.18 28.98
CA ASP A 253 -21.26 -7.63 30.12
C ASP A 253 -19.93 -7.01 29.67
N LYS A 254 -19.22 -7.65 28.73
CA LYS A 254 -17.98 -7.11 28.16
C LYS A 254 -18.23 -5.75 27.50
N GLN A 255 -19.28 -5.61 26.71
CA GLN A 255 -19.64 -4.36 26.03
C GLN A 255 -20.03 -3.28 27.05
N SER A 256 -20.90 -3.61 27.98
CA SER A 256 -21.38 -2.67 29.01
C SER A 256 -20.25 -2.18 29.91
N GLY A 257 -19.39 -3.10 30.39
CA GLY A 257 -18.22 -2.74 31.21
C GLY A 257 -17.21 -1.86 30.47
N TYR A 258 -17.04 -2.07 29.16
CA TYR A 258 -16.08 -1.30 28.36
C TYR A 258 -16.45 0.18 28.20
N ARG A 259 -17.72 0.57 28.41
CA ARG A 259 -18.15 1.97 28.44
C ARG A 259 -17.40 2.82 29.47
N SER A 260 -16.90 2.22 30.55
CA SER A 260 -16.04 2.91 31.52
C SER A 260 -14.81 3.56 30.89
N LYS A 261 -14.30 3.03 29.77
CA LYS A 261 -13.18 3.61 29.01
C LYS A 261 -13.57 4.82 28.16
N PHE A 262 -14.86 5.12 27.99
CA PHE A 262 -15.30 6.23 27.12
C PHE A 262 -14.93 7.60 27.65
N ILE A 263 -14.57 7.68 28.94
CA ILE A 263 -14.02 8.90 29.54
C ILE A 263 -12.76 9.41 28.82
N HIS A 264 -12.04 8.50 28.13
CA HIS A 264 -10.83 8.82 27.38
C HIS A 264 -11.10 9.26 25.94
N ILE A 265 -12.33 9.12 25.43
CA ILE A 265 -12.66 9.49 24.06
C ILE A 265 -12.78 11.01 23.93
N LYS A 266 -12.13 11.57 22.92
CA LYS A 266 -12.28 12.99 22.57
C LYS A 266 -13.39 13.17 21.56
N TRP A 267 -14.38 13.96 21.95
CA TRP A 267 -15.50 14.36 21.09
C TRP A 267 -15.22 15.74 20.50
N HIS A 268 -15.51 15.91 19.21
CA HIS A 268 -15.25 17.13 18.45
C HIS A 268 -16.57 17.73 17.99
N THR A 269 -16.75 19.04 18.11
CA THR A 269 -17.93 19.72 17.58
C THR A 269 -17.62 20.22 16.18
N GLY A 270 -18.39 19.78 15.18
CA GLY A 270 -18.27 20.24 13.80
C GLY A 270 -18.87 21.63 13.59
N ASP A 271 -18.61 22.22 12.42
CA ASP A 271 -19.13 23.53 12.03
C ASP A 271 -20.67 23.54 11.90
N ASP A 272 -21.27 22.37 11.71
CA ASP A 272 -22.71 22.13 11.70
C ASP A 272 -23.33 22.06 13.12
N GLY A 273 -22.50 22.17 14.17
CA GLY A 273 -22.90 22.05 15.57
C GLY A 273 -23.09 20.61 16.05
N ALA A 274 -22.94 19.61 15.19
CA ALA A 274 -23.01 18.20 15.57
C ALA A 274 -21.73 17.76 16.29
N THR A 275 -21.84 16.73 17.13
CA THR A 275 -20.70 16.17 17.86
C THR A 275 -20.25 14.87 17.21
N TYR A 276 -18.95 14.79 16.93
CA TYR A 276 -18.33 13.73 16.17
C TYR A 276 -17.22 13.01 16.96
N LEU A 277 -17.12 11.71 16.73
CA LEU A 277 -15.98 10.89 17.04
C LEU A 277 -15.06 10.86 15.82
N LEU A 278 -13.88 11.44 15.95
CA LEU A 278 -12.81 11.27 14.97
C LEU A 278 -12.04 9.99 15.30
N ALA A 279 -11.78 9.17 14.29
CA ALA A 279 -11.11 7.88 14.45
C ALA A 279 -10.32 7.50 13.21
N THR A 280 -9.53 6.44 13.35
CA THR A 280 -9.00 5.69 12.22
C THR A 280 -9.85 4.47 11.96
N TRP A 281 -10.24 4.30 10.70
CA TRP A 281 -10.73 3.04 10.14
C TRP A 281 -9.51 2.28 9.62
N LYS A 282 -9.05 1.30 10.42
CA LYS A 282 -8.00 0.33 10.08
C LYS A 282 -8.56 -1.02 9.61
N GLU A 283 -8.23 -1.41 8.38
CA GLU A 283 -8.58 -2.69 7.72
C GLU A 283 -8.48 -3.87 8.69
N TRP A 284 -9.52 -4.70 8.73
CA TRP A 284 -9.47 -5.94 9.51
C TRP A 284 -8.60 -6.98 8.78
N VAL A 285 -7.55 -7.42 9.45
CA VAL A 285 -6.72 -8.53 8.97
C VAL A 285 -7.36 -9.84 9.49
N PRO A 286 -7.91 -10.70 8.63
CA PRO A 286 -8.70 -11.85 9.05
C PRO A 286 -7.84 -12.93 9.72
N GLU A 287 -6.62 -13.12 9.25
CA GLU A 287 -5.70 -14.16 9.70
C GLU A 287 -4.28 -13.61 9.81
N PHE A 288 -3.76 -13.57 11.04
CA PHE A 288 -2.37 -13.23 11.31
C PHE A 288 -1.93 -13.92 12.61
N THR A 289 -0.62 -13.98 12.83
CA THR A 289 -0.04 -14.49 14.07
C THR A 289 1.11 -13.61 14.53
N GLY A 290 1.34 -13.52 15.83
CA GLY A 290 2.49 -12.77 16.36
C GLY A 290 3.81 -13.29 15.79
N PHE A 291 4.67 -12.35 15.42
CA PHE A 291 6.05 -12.57 14.98
C PHE A 291 6.99 -12.00 16.04
N PRO A 292 7.69 -12.85 16.82
CA PRO A 292 8.61 -12.44 17.90
C PRO A 292 9.86 -11.69 17.42
N ILE A 293 9.70 -10.51 16.83
CA ILE A 293 10.79 -9.67 16.32
C ILE A 293 11.83 -9.35 17.39
N GLU A 294 11.44 -9.41 18.67
CA GLU A 294 12.29 -9.17 19.83
C GLU A 294 13.43 -10.18 19.99
N ALA A 295 13.34 -11.38 19.40
CA ALA A 295 14.41 -12.38 19.43
C ALA A 295 15.55 -12.04 18.44
N THR A 296 16.17 -10.87 18.64
CA THR A 296 17.09 -10.22 17.70
C THR A 296 18.32 -11.06 17.35
N SER A 297 18.80 -11.88 18.27
CA SER A 297 19.95 -12.78 18.07
C SER A 297 19.78 -13.76 16.90
N THR A 298 18.54 -14.01 16.48
CA THR A 298 18.24 -14.98 15.41
C THR A 298 18.28 -14.40 14.00
N TRP A 299 18.19 -13.06 13.87
CA TRP A 299 18.05 -12.39 12.56
C TRP A 299 18.98 -11.20 12.36
N THR A 300 19.60 -10.62 13.41
CA THR A 300 20.45 -9.42 13.27
C THR A 300 21.59 -9.63 12.27
N SER A 301 22.13 -10.83 12.17
CA SER A 301 23.19 -11.14 11.21
C SER A 301 22.75 -10.99 9.75
N TRP A 302 21.46 -11.03 9.43
CA TRP A 302 20.97 -10.88 8.06
C TRP A 302 21.00 -9.43 7.57
N VAL A 303 20.77 -8.50 8.50
CA VAL A 303 20.70 -7.05 8.25
C VAL A 303 21.99 -6.32 8.62
N THR A 304 23.03 -7.04 9.03
CA THR A 304 24.37 -6.49 9.36
C THR A 304 25.30 -6.64 8.17
N ALA A 305 26.05 -5.59 7.84
CA ALA A 305 27.02 -5.60 6.75
C ALA A 305 28.20 -6.54 7.08
N GLY A 306 28.75 -7.22 6.07
CA GLY A 306 29.88 -8.14 6.20
C GLY A 306 29.55 -9.51 6.82
N SER A 307 28.30 -9.73 7.24
CA SER A 307 27.85 -11.01 7.78
C SER A 307 27.65 -12.07 6.68
N ARG A 308 28.10 -13.30 6.95
CA ARG A 308 28.05 -14.47 6.04
C ARG A 308 26.79 -15.33 6.22
N SER A 309 25.64 -14.70 6.48
CA SER A 309 24.38 -15.45 6.65
C SER A 309 23.91 -16.02 5.31
N ASP A 310 23.35 -17.23 5.32
CA ASP A 310 22.68 -17.79 4.15
C ASP A 310 21.30 -17.13 4.00
N LEU A 311 21.19 -16.18 3.06
CA LEU A 311 19.95 -15.47 2.80
C LEU A 311 18.99 -16.27 1.90
N GLU A 312 19.43 -17.38 1.31
CA GLU A 312 18.60 -18.21 0.44
C GLU A 312 17.97 -19.39 1.21
N GLU A 313 18.31 -19.58 2.50
CA GLU A 313 17.60 -20.49 3.42
C GLU A 313 16.09 -20.16 3.40
N LYS A 314 15.24 -21.19 3.40
CA LYS A 314 13.79 -20.98 3.54
C LYS A 314 13.48 -20.51 4.95
N VAL A 315 12.62 -19.50 5.08
CA VAL A 315 12.15 -19.01 6.38
C VAL A 315 11.50 -20.12 7.20
N ALA A 316 10.76 -21.02 6.55
CA ALA A 316 10.13 -22.18 7.18
C ALA A 316 11.13 -23.05 7.97
N ASP A 317 12.35 -23.23 7.44
CA ASP A 317 13.40 -24.05 8.05
C ASP A 317 14.12 -23.30 9.19
N TRP A 318 14.17 -21.97 9.12
CA TRP A 318 14.73 -21.12 10.16
C TRP A 318 13.80 -20.88 11.35
N LEU A 319 12.47 -20.84 11.14
CA LEU A 319 11.49 -20.49 12.18
C LEU A 319 11.59 -21.26 13.51
N PRO A 320 12.00 -22.55 13.56
CA PRO A 320 12.28 -23.24 14.83
C PRO A 320 13.35 -22.53 15.68
N LYS A 321 14.39 -21.94 15.06
CA LYS A 321 15.44 -21.17 15.76
C LYS A 321 14.85 -19.91 16.42
N LEU A 322 13.95 -19.21 15.70
CA LEU A 322 13.19 -18.09 16.25
C LEU A 322 12.31 -18.53 17.42
N ALA A 323 11.62 -19.66 17.26
CA ALA A 323 10.73 -20.20 18.27
C ALA A 323 11.46 -20.54 19.58
N GLU A 324 12.63 -21.16 19.47
CA GLU A 324 13.48 -21.46 20.62
C GLU A 324 13.95 -20.18 21.33
N ALA A 325 14.46 -19.19 20.58
CA ALA A 325 14.98 -17.94 21.14
C ALA A 325 13.89 -17.08 21.81
N ALA A 326 12.66 -17.11 21.30
CA ALA A 326 11.52 -16.37 21.85
C ALA A 326 10.75 -17.14 22.95
N GLY A 327 11.23 -18.31 23.38
CA GLY A 327 10.64 -19.08 24.47
C GLY A 327 9.19 -19.51 24.21
N PRO A 328 8.32 -19.56 25.22
CA PRO A 328 6.92 -20.00 25.05
C PRO A 328 6.16 -19.23 23.96
N ARG A 329 6.35 -17.91 23.86
CA ARG A 329 5.76 -17.08 22.79
C ARG A 329 6.31 -17.42 21.41
N GLY A 330 7.58 -17.78 21.35
CA GLY A 330 8.22 -18.33 20.17
C GLY A 330 7.56 -19.59 19.63
N TRP A 331 6.95 -20.41 20.47
CA TRP A 331 6.24 -21.62 20.03
C TRP A 331 4.75 -21.39 19.74
N THR A 332 4.13 -20.38 20.34
CA THR A 332 2.74 -20.00 20.07
C THR A 332 2.53 -19.77 18.57
N ASN A 333 1.62 -20.54 17.98
CA ASN A 333 1.26 -20.46 16.55
C ASN A 333 2.45 -20.62 15.57
N ASN A 334 3.56 -21.27 15.98
CA ASN A 334 4.71 -21.48 15.09
C ASN A 334 4.32 -22.24 13.81
N LYS A 335 3.41 -23.22 13.91
CA LYS A 335 2.88 -23.95 12.75
C LYS A 335 2.21 -23.01 11.74
N ALA A 336 1.46 -22.01 12.21
CA ALA A 336 0.85 -21.01 11.33
C ALA A 336 1.91 -20.15 10.65
N ARG A 337 2.93 -19.69 11.38
CA ARG A 337 4.08 -18.96 10.80
C ARG A 337 4.78 -19.76 9.71
N VAL A 338 5.04 -21.05 9.94
CA VAL A 338 5.63 -21.94 8.93
C VAL A 338 4.73 -22.02 7.69
N GLY A 339 3.42 -22.17 7.87
CA GLY A 339 2.46 -22.16 6.76
C GLY A 339 2.44 -20.83 5.98
N TYR A 340 2.49 -19.71 6.68
CA TYR A 340 2.51 -18.36 6.10
C TYR A 340 3.82 -18.01 5.39
N ALA A 341 4.94 -18.54 5.87
CA ALA A 341 6.24 -18.37 5.23
C ALA A 341 6.25 -18.98 3.82
N GLY A 342 5.64 -20.16 3.64
CA GLY A 342 5.62 -20.84 2.34
C GLY A 342 7.04 -20.99 1.76
N GLU A 343 7.24 -20.47 0.55
CA GLU A 343 8.53 -20.48 -0.16
C GLU A 343 9.39 -19.24 0.09
N MET A 344 9.03 -18.39 1.05
CA MET A 344 9.80 -17.20 1.40
C MET A 344 11.22 -17.56 1.84
N THR A 345 12.21 -16.85 1.29
CA THR A 345 13.61 -16.95 1.69
C THR A 345 13.93 -15.98 2.82
N VAL A 346 14.99 -16.27 3.57
CA VAL A 346 15.54 -15.39 4.60
C VAL A 346 15.84 -14.00 4.04
N ARG A 347 16.23 -13.88 2.76
CA ARG A 347 16.43 -12.59 2.07
C ARG A 347 15.18 -11.72 2.11
N THR A 348 14.02 -12.28 1.72
CA THR A 348 12.76 -11.54 1.70
C THR A 348 12.35 -11.11 3.12
N LEU A 349 12.49 -12.00 4.11
CA LEU A 349 12.19 -11.65 5.50
C LEU A 349 13.18 -10.62 6.06
N ALA A 350 14.47 -10.71 5.72
CA ALA A 350 15.49 -9.75 6.14
C ALA A 350 15.23 -8.35 5.56
N GLN A 351 14.79 -8.27 4.31
CA GLN A 351 14.32 -7.03 3.70
C GLN A 351 13.16 -6.43 4.49
N GLN A 352 12.15 -7.25 4.82
CA GLN A 352 10.99 -6.81 5.62
C GLN A 352 11.39 -6.32 7.01
N ILE A 353 12.30 -7.01 7.70
CA ILE A 353 12.82 -6.59 9.01
C ILE A 353 13.58 -5.26 8.88
N SER A 354 14.45 -5.13 7.87
CA SER A 354 15.20 -3.89 7.61
C SER A 354 14.26 -2.70 7.38
N ASP A 355 13.22 -2.87 6.56
CA ASP A 355 12.24 -1.84 6.27
C ASP A 355 11.38 -1.51 7.51
N VAL A 356 10.95 -2.50 8.31
CA VAL A 356 10.21 -2.24 9.57
C VAL A 356 11.07 -1.41 10.54
N LEU A 357 12.33 -1.78 10.73
CA LEU A 357 13.23 -1.06 11.64
C LEU A 357 13.53 0.36 11.15
N SER A 358 13.68 0.53 9.84
CA SER A 358 13.86 1.84 9.20
C SER A 358 12.60 2.69 9.33
N MET A 359 11.42 2.13 9.10
CA MET A 359 10.12 2.79 9.27
C MET A 359 9.85 3.20 10.72
N ASP A 360 10.12 2.33 11.68
CA ASP A 360 9.95 2.65 13.10
C ASP A 360 10.97 3.69 13.58
N TYR A 361 12.18 3.73 13.00
CA TYR A 361 13.13 4.82 13.23
C TYR A 361 12.62 6.15 12.67
N LEU A 362 12.23 6.18 11.40
CA LEU A 362 11.72 7.40 10.75
C LEU A 362 10.51 7.97 11.48
N SER A 363 9.48 7.13 11.64
CA SER A 363 8.23 7.51 12.30
C SER A 363 8.35 7.63 13.81
N ASN A 364 9.48 7.22 14.40
CA ASN A 364 9.68 7.21 15.84
C ASN A 364 8.68 6.33 16.61
N ASN A 365 8.25 5.23 16.00
CA ASN A 365 7.35 4.26 16.60
C ASN A 365 8.10 3.40 17.65
N TRP A 366 7.91 3.73 18.92
CA TRP A 366 8.67 3.13 20.02
C TRP A 366 8.11 1.79 20.51
N ASP A 367 6.90 1.42 20.09
CA ASP A 367 6.14 0.32 20.69
C ASP A 367 6.19 -0.99 19.87
N ARG A 368 6.92 -1.05 18.75
CA ARG A 368 7.02 -2.28 17.93
C ARG A 368 7.50 -3.52 18.69
N PHE A 369 8.39 -3.33 19.65
CA PHE A 369 8.98 -4.41 20.44
C PHE A 369 8.48 -4.31 21.88
N SER A 370 7.94 -5.41 22.38
CA SER A 370 7.60 -5.53 23.79
C SER A 370 8.86 -5.61 24.65
N GLY A 371 8.83 -4.93 25.80
CA GLY A 371 9.84 -5.14 26.86
C GLY A 371 9.56 -6.37 27.71
N ASP A 372 8.36 -6.94 27.61
CA ASP A 372 7.91 -8.13 28.32
C ASP A 372 7.98 -9.35 27.39
N PRO A 373 8.80 -10.38 27.71
CA PRO A 373 8.86 -11.65 26.97
C PRO A 373 7.50 -12.34 26.82
N GLU A 374 6.58 -12.14 27.76
CA GLU A 374 5.23 -12.68 27.67
C GLU A 374 4.37 -11.97 26.62
N LEU A 375 4.85 -10.90 25.99
CA LEU A 375 4.15 -10.15 24.95
C LEU A 375 4.95 -10.06 23.64
N TYR A 376 5.98 -10.89 23.45
CA TYR A 376 6.73 -10.92 22.19
C TYR A 376 5.83 -11.19 20.99
N GLY A 377 6.03 -10.41 19.94
CA GLY A 377 5.21 -10.43 18.73
C GLY A 377 3.80 -9.85 18.88
N ALA A 378 3.50 -9.12 19.97
CA ALA A 378 2.19 -8.48 20.14
C ALA A 378 1.97 -7.30 19.18
N ASN A 379 3.03 -6.64 18.73
CA ASN A 379 2.99 -5.46 17.85
C ASN A 379 3.69 -5.70 16.50
N CYS A 380 4.13 -6.92 16.22
CA CYS A 380 4.68 -7.32 14.92
C CYS A 380 4.12 -8.70 14.60
N HIS A 381 3.50 -8.86 13.43
CA HIS A 381 2.79 -10.09 13.08
C HIS A 381 3.29 -10.64 11.75
N MET A 382 2.82 -11.84 11.43
CA MET A 382 3.04 -12.51 10.17
C MET A 382 1.70 -12.99 9.61
N GLU A 383 1.55 -12.84 8.30
CA GLU A 383 0.47 -13.39 7.48
C GLU A 383 1.08 -14.03 6.21
N PRO A 384 0.30 -14.69 5.35
CA PRO A 384 0.80 -15.13 4.05
C PRO A 384 1.46 -13.98 3.28
N GLY A 385 2.74 -14.13 2.93
CA GLY A 385 3.51 -13.07 2.27
C GLY A 385 4.41 -12.24 3.18
N GLY A 386 4.35 -12.42 4.51
CA GLY A 386 5.39 -11.94 5.43
C GLY A 386 4.89 -11.09 6.59
N LEU A 387 5.71 -10.11 6.96
CA LEU A 387 5.47 -9.26 8.12
C LEU A 387 4.27 -8.32 7.91
N VAL A 388 3.49 -8.17 8.97
CA VAL A 388 2.40 -7.20 9.09
C VAL A 388 2.66 -6.32 10.31
N ALA A 389 2.79 -5.02 10.07
CA ALA A 389 2.94 -4.01 11.11
C ALA A 389 1.58 -3.43 11.47
N ILE A 390 0.99 -3.96 12.53
CA ILE A 390 -0.21 -3.40 13.14
C ILE A 390 0.17 -2.58 14.38
N ASP A 391 -0.71 -1.64 14.73
CA ASP A 391 -0.67 -0.87 15.99
C ASP A 391 0.40 0.22 15.98
N ASN A 392 0.29 1.08 14.97
CA ASN A 392 1.22 2.16 14.70
C ASN A 392 0.78 3.49 15.36
N GLY A 393 -0.21 3.46 16.26
CA GLY A 393 -0.69 4.64 16.97
C GLY A 393 0.38 5.32 17.85
N ALA A 394 1.42 4.57 18.25
CA ALA A 394 2.58 5.08 18.98
C ALA A 394 3.62 5.76 18.09
N ALA A 395 3.40 5.82 16.77
CA ALA A 395 4.24 6.56 15.84
C ALA A 395 4.06 8.08 15.97
N PHE A 396 5.05 8.81 15.49
CA PHE A 396 5.17 10.27 15.49
C PHE A 396 4.93 10.91 16.87
N PRO A 397 5.50 10.40 17.99
CA PRO A 397 5.40 11.11 19.26
C PRO A 397 6.09 12.49 19.17
N PRO A 398 5.70 13.46 20.00
CA PRO A 398 6.26 14.82 19.99
C PRO A 398 7.63 14.90 20.70
N TRP A 399 8.31 13.77 20.92
CA TRP A 399 9.60 13.66 21.58
C TRP A 399 10.45 12.59 20.90
N ASP A 400 11.76 12.72 20.93
CA ASP A 400 12.69 11.70 20.47
C ASP A 400 12.80 10.54 21.50
N THR A 401 12.98 9.30 21.04
CA THR A 401 13.24 8.15 21.91
C THR A 401 14.48 7.37 21.49
N SER A 402 15.42 7.23 22.42
CA SER A 402 16.62 6.39 22.21
C SER A 402 16.31 4.90 22.01
N ARG A 403 15.08 4.44 22.31
CA ARG A 403 14.67 3.04 22.11
C ARG A 403 14.70 2.64 20.64
N VAL A 404 14.15 3.48 19.76
CA VAL A 404 14.13 3.19 18.31
C VAL A 404 15.51 3.37 17.70
N GLU A 405 16.29 4.35 18.16
CA GLU A 405 17.68 4.53 17.71
C GLU A 405 18.53 3.28 17.97
N ARG A 406 18.43 2.69 19.17
CA ARG A 406 19.18 1.47 19.51
C ARG A 406 18.81 0.29 18.61
N ARG A 407 17.52 0.13 18.28
CA ARG A 407 17.03 -0.94 17.40
C ARG A 407 17.44 -0.69 15.95
N PHE A 408 17.35 0.55 15.49
CA PHE A 408 17.77 0.95 14.15
C PHE A 408 19.26 0.69 13.90
N LYS A 409 20.12 0.87 14.91
CA LYS A 409 21.56 0.58 14.82
C LYS A 409 21.88 -0.88 14.48
N LEU A 410 20.95 -1.83 14.69
CA LEU A 410 21.09 -3.22 14.26
C LEU A 410 21.04 -3.36 12.72
N THR A 411 20.47 -2.38 12.03
CA THR A 411 20.29 -2.38 10.57
C THR A 411 21.46 -1.66 9.90
N GLN A 412 22.07 -2.35 8.95
CA GLN A 412 23.14 -1.86 8.08
C GLN A 412 22.90 -2.22 6.61
N ARG A 413 22.09 -3.24 6.30
CA ARG A 413 21.62 -3.55 4.95
C ARG A 413 20.19 -3.04 4.78
N PHE A 414 19.90 -2.43 3.64
CA PHE A 414 18.67 -1.71 3.33
C PHE A 414 18.13 -2.12 1.96
N SER A 415 16.82 -1.93 1.75
CA SER A 415 16.29 -2.04 0.42
C SER A 415 16.66 -0.83 -0.44
N ARG A 416 17.14 -1.10 -1.66
CA ARG A 416 17.43 -0.06 -2.65
C ARG A 416 16.19 0.79 -2.95
N ARG A 417 15.04 0.14 -3.15
CA ARG A 417 13.77 0.84 -3.47
C ARG A 417 13.35 1.79 -2.34
N PHE A 418 13.50 1.34 -1.09
CA PHE A 418 13.14 2.11 0.10
C PHE A 418 14.02 3.35 0.24
N VAL A 419 15.35 3.18 0.11
CA VAL A 419 16.31 4.30 0.20
C VAL A 419 16.09 5.30 -0.93
N LEU A 420 15.85 4.84 -2.15
CA LEU A 420 15.56 5.72 -3.29
C LEU A 420 14.26 6.50 -3.07
N ALA A 421 13.19 5.85 -2.63
CA ALA A 421 11.94 6.52 -2.28
C ALA A 421 12.13 7.56 -1.15
N LEU A 422 12.89 7.22 -0.12
CA LEU A 422 13.21 8.12 0.99
C LEU A 422 13.96 9.37 0.53
N ARG A 423 14.96 9.21 -0.35
CA ARG A 423 15.71 10.33 -0.95
C ARG A 423 14.82 11.26 -1.77
N ARG A 424 13.77 10.74 -2.41
CA ARG A 424 12.84 11.51 -3.26
C ARG A 424 11.78 12.30 -2.50
N LEU A 425 11.53 11.97 -1.23
CA LEU A 425 10.55 12.71 -0.44
C LEU A 425 10.84 14.21 -0.51
N ASP A 426 9.82 14.99 -0.85
CA ASP A 426 9.78 16.44 -0.75
C ASP A 426 9.22 16.85 0.61
N HIS A 427 9.81 17.86 1.24
CA HIS A 427 9.46 18.25 2.61
C HIS A 427 7.98 18.60 2.74
N ASP A 428 7.54 19.59 1.98
CA ASP A 428 6.22 20.19 2.13
C ASP A 428 5.14 19.23 1.64
N LYS A 429 5.35 18.56 0.51
CA LYS A 429 4.41 17.53 0.03
C LYS A 429 4.30 16.37 1.00
N THR A 430 5.41 15.91 1.59
CA THR A 430 5.35 14.82 2.58
C THR A 430 4.60 15.27 3.83
N GLN A 431 4.81 16.50 4.31
CA GLN A 431 4.07 17.05 5.45
C GLN A 431 2.57 17.01 5.17
N GLU A 432 2.13 17.56 4.04
CA GLU A 432 0.72 17.64 3.65
C GLU A 432 0.11 16.25 3.46
N ARG A 433 0.84 15.31 2.87
CA ARG A 433 0.38 13.92 2.67
C ARG A 433 0.21 13.19 4.00
N LEU A 434 1.17 13.30 4.92
CA LEU A 434 1.12 12.60 6.20
C LEU A 434 0.10 13.23 7.15
N PHE A 435 0.08 14.55 7.24
CA PHE A 435 -0.78 15.32 8.15
C PHE A 435 -1.53 16.44 7.40
N PRO A 436 -2.55 16.12 6.58
CA PRO A 436 -3.39 17.14 5.95
C PRO A 436 -4.07 18.00 7.02
N GLY A 437 -3.98 19.32 6.87
CA GLY A 437 -4.50 20.27 7.86
C GLY A 437 -3.82 20.16 9.23
N ALA A 438 -2.51 19.91 9.25
CA ALA A 438 -1.74 19.73 10.49
C ALA A 438 -1.92 20.89 11.47
N ASN A 439 -2.07 20.56 12.74
CA ASN A 439 -1.95 21.54 13.82
C ASN A 439 -0.47 21.76 14.21
N THR A 440 -0.20 22.73 15.09
CA THR A 440 1.17 23.06 15.52
C THR A 440 1.93 21.89 16.17
N ASP A 441 1.25 20.98 16.88
CA ASP A 441 1.88 19.81 17.48
C ASP A 441 2.26 18.78 16.41
N GLU A 442 1.41 18.59 15.40
CA GLU A 442 1.67 17.70 14.28
C GLU A 442 2.82 18.18 13.39
N LEU A 443 2.91 19.50 13.16
CA LEU A 443 4.05 20.09 12.47
C LEU A 443 5.37 19.80 13.23
N LYS A 444 5.39 19.94 14.55
CA LYS A 444 6.59 19.60 15.35
C LYS A 444 6.96 18.12 15.23
N ARG A 445 5.98 17.21 15.25
CA ARG A 445 6.20 15.77 15.07
C ARG A 445 6.76 15.47 13.68
N PHE A 446 6.28 16.17 12.66
CA PHE A 446 6.79 16.06 11.30
C PHE A 446 8.26 16.49 11.21
N GLU A 447 8.65 17.61 11.84
CA GLU A 447 10.05 18.04 11.86
C GLU A 447 10.99 17.02 12.51
N ILE A 448 10.53 16.33 13.56
CA ILE A 448 11.31 15.22 14.18
C ILE A 448 11.51 14.08 13.17
N PHE A 449 10.44 13.68 12.46
CA PHE A 449 10.52 12.70 11.38
C PHE A 449 11.50 13.17 10.30
N TRP A 450 11.46 14.43 9.90
CA TRP A 450 12.31 14.97 8.83
C TRP A 450 13.79 14.99 9.21
N GLY A 451 14.12 15.38 10.45
CA GLY A 451 15.49 15.28 10.97
C GLY A 451 16.01 13.83 10.99
N ARG A 452 15.14 12.87 11.30
CA ARG A 452 15.47 11.44 11.28
C ARG A 452 15.61 10.87 9.87
N ARG A 453 14.83 11.36 8.91
CA ARG A 453 15.06 11.08 7.49
C ARG A 453 16.50 11.42 7.10
N GLN A 454 16.96 12.62 7.42
CA GLN A 454 18.33 13.02 7.09
C GLN A 454 19.36 12.13 7.80
N SER A 455 19.16 11.86 9.09
CA SER A 455 20.05 11.00 9.88
C SER A 455 20.14 9.56 9.36
N LEU A 456 19.03 9.01 8.84
CA LEU A 456 18.99 7.70 8.20
C LEU A 456 19.82 7.72 6.91
N LEU A 457 19.59 8.71 6.05
CA LEU A 457 20.31 8.85 4.77
C LEU A 457 21.81 9.03 4.98
N ASP A 458 22.22 9.90 5.92
CA ASP A 458 23.63 10.10 6.25
C ASP A 458 24.29 8.79 6.73
N ARG A 459 23.57 7.98 7.50
CA ARG A 459 24.05 6.66 7.92
C ARG A 459 24.19 5.70 6.75
N VAL A 460 23.21 5.65 5.85
CA VAL A 460 23.27 4.80 4.64
C VAL A 460 24.48 5.19 3.80
N ASP A 461 24.70 6.49 3.56
CA ASP A 461 25.82 6.98 2.76
C ASP A 461 27.17 6.68 3.41
N ALA A 462 27.26 6.82 4.74
CA ALA A 462 28.46 6.44 5.49
C ALA A 462 28.76 4.94 5.38
N LEU A 463 27.73 4.08 5.50
CA LEU A 463 27.88 2.63 5.35
C LEU A 463 28.25 2.23 3.92
N ILE A 464 27.65 2.87 2.90
CA ILE A 464 28.01 2.64 1.49
C ILE A 464 29.48 2.99 1.26
N LYS A 465 29.95 4.10 1.83
CA LYS A 465 31.36 4.51 1.74
C LYS A 465 32.30 3.50 2.42
N GLU A 466 31.86 2.86 3.50
CA GLU A 466 32.67 1.91 4.26
C GLU A 466 32.68 0.49 3.65
N HIS A 467 31.52 0.00 3.20
CA HIS A 467 31.31 -1.41 2.83
C HIS A 467 31.00 -1.64 1.35
N GLY A 468 30.75 -0.57 0.58
CA GLY A 468 30.32 -0.64 -0.81
C GLY A 468 28.80 -0.65 -0.95
N GLU A 469 28.32 -0.18 -2.11
CA GLU A 469 26.88 0.01 -2.35
C GLU A 469 26.10 -1.30 -2.39
N ASP A 470 26.60 -2.33 -3.08
CA ASP A 470 25.89 -3.62 -3.22
C ASP A 470 25.73 -4.37 -1.90
N GLU A 471 26.65 -4.17 -0.95
CA GLU A 471 26.58 -4.75 0.38
C GLU A 471 25.51 -4.08 1.25
N ILE A 472 25.30 -2.77 1.06
CA ILE A 472 24.41 -1.95 1.88
C ILE A 472 23.02 -1.85 1.27
N LEU A 473 22.90 -1.72 -0.05
CA LEU A 473 21.64 -1.74 -0.79
C LEU A 473 21.35 -3.15 -1.32
N ALA A 474 21.37 -4.13 -0.40
CA ALA A 474 21.39 -5.55 -0.69
C ALA A 474 20.01 -6.18 -1.00
N PHE A 475 18.92 -5.42 -0.89
CA PHE A 475 17.54 -5.90 -1.04
C PHE A 475 16.66 -5.13 -2.03
#